data_AF-A0A183B2Z0-F1
#
_entry.id   AF-A0A183B2Z0-F1
#
_cell.length_a   1.000
_cell.length_b   1.000
_cell.length_c   1.000
_cell.angle_alpha   90.00
_cell.angle_beta   90.00
_cell.angle_gamma   90.00
#
_symmetry.space_group_name_H-M   'P 1'
#
loop_
_entity.id
_entity.type
_entity.pdbx_description
1 polymer ?
#
loop_
_entity_poly.entity_id
_entity_poly.type
_entity_poly.pdbx_seq_one_letter_code
_entity_poly.pdbx_strand_id
1 'polypeptide(L)'
;ATNVKVNEVDFDPSYVARLIPKVEWKVVKTVADQLGEMHIPRLPEEVPSDYSENVQFLKLAHRALLEVDVVEGTLICPETGREFPISNGIPNMLVNEGE
;
A
#
# COMPACT_ATOMS: atom_id res chain seq x y z
N ALA A 1 -4.61 10.55 -1.76
CA ALA A 1 -4.16 10.92 -0.40
C ALA A 1 -3.87 12.42 -0.37
N THR A 2 -4.17 13.08 0.75
CA THR A 2 -3.86 14.51 0.96
C THR A 2 -2.67 14.71 1.89
N ASN A 3 -2.38 13.74 2.76
CA ASN A 3 -1.17 13.71 3.58
C ASN A 3 -0.61 12.28 3.65
N VAL A 4 0.68 12.14 3.34
CA VAL A 4 1.40 10.86 3.31
C VAL A 4 2.68 11.02 4.13
N LYS A 5 2.95 10.08 5.02
CA LYS A 5 4.15 10.02 5.83
C LYS A 5 4.93 8.75 5.53
N VAL A 6 6.25 8.89 5.57
CA VAL A 6 7.17 7.77 5.49
C VAL A 6 7.70 7.50 6.89
N ASN A 7 7.55 6.27 7.37
CA ASN A 7 8.09 5.80 8.65
C ASN A 7 8.97 4.59 8.38
N GLU A 8 10.26 4.69 8.71
CA GLU A 8 11.19 3.57 8.53
C GLU A 8 10.83 2.43 9.49
N VAL A 9 10.85 1.21 8.96
CA VAL A 9 10.60 -0.02 9.70
C VAL A 9 11.75 -0.99 9.41
N ASP A 10 12.17 -1.76 10.41
CA ASP A 10 13.22 -2.75 10.24
C ASP A 10 12.88 -3.74 9.12
N PHE A 11 13.81 -3.87 8.18
CA PHE A 11 13.64 -4.75 7.03
C PHE A 11 13.89 -6.21 7.41
N ASP A 12 12.83 -7.03 7.40
CA ASP A 12 12.91 -8.49 7.47
C ASP A 12 12.48 -9.11 6.12
N PRO A 13 13.43 -9.59 5.29
CA PRO A 13 13.11 -10.16 3.98
C PRO A 13 12.21 -11.39 4.09
N SER A 14 12.34 -12.17 5.16
CA SER A 14 11.54 -13.39 5.36
C SER A 14 10.08 -13.06 5.69
N TYR A 15 9.84 -11.96 6.41
CA TYR A 15 8.50 -11.44 6.70
C TYR A 15 7.86 -10.89 5.43
N VAL A 16 8.58 -10.02 4.70
CA VAL A 16 8.07 -9.41 3.45
C VAL A 16 7.74 -10.48 2.41
N ALA A 17 8.61 -11.48 2.21
CA ALA A 17 8.36 -12.58 1.28
C ALA A 17 7.07 -13.36 1.61
N ARG A 18 6.71 -13.50 2.89
CA ARG A 18 5.45 -14.15 3.32
C ARG A 18 4.21 -13.28 3.10
N LEU A 19 4.37 -11.97 2.94
CA LEU A 19 3.28 -11.04 2.62
C LEU A 19 2.95 -11.03 1.14
N ILE A 20 3.96 -11.16 0.26
CA ILE A 20 3.79 -11.12 -1.20
C ILE A 20 2.63 -11.99 -1.71
N PRO A 21 2.49 -13.28 -1.35
CA PRO A 21 1.38 -14.10 -1.85
C PRO A 21 0.01 -13.76 -1.25
N LYS A 22 -0.06 -12.89 -0.23
CA LYS A 22 -1.30 -12.50 0.47
C LYS A 22 -1.86 -11.17 0.00
N VAL A 23 -1.13 -10.42 -0.81
CA VAL A 23 -1.54 -9.11 -1.32
C VAL A 23 -1.91 -9.22 -2.79
N GLU A 24 -2.89 -8.42 -3.21
CA GLU A 24 -3.17 -8.22 -4.62
C GLU A 24 -2.14 -7.24 -5.20
N TRP A 25 -1.09 -7.76 -5.82
CA TRP A 25 0.06 -6.95 -6.26
C TRP A 25 -0.33 -5.83 -7.23
N LYS A 26 -1.30 -6.10 -8.12
CA LYS A 26 -1.77 -5.08 -9.07
C LYS A 26 -2.37 -3.87 -8.37
N VAL A 27 -3.09 -4.10 -7.27
CA VAL A 27 -3.67 -3.03 -6.45
C VAL A 27 -2.56 -2.26 -5.73
N VAL A 28 -1.58 -2.95 -5.13
CA VAL A 28 -0.42 -2.31 -4.48
C VAL A 28 0.31 -1.39 -5.45
N LYS A 29 0.61 -1.88 -6.66
CA LYS A 29 1.26 -1.09 -7.71
C LYS A 29 0.42 0.11 -8.13
N THR A 30 -0.88 -0.08 -8.31
CA THR A 30 -1.81 1.02 -8.67
C THR A 30 -1.80 2.11 -7.60
N VAL A 31 -1.87 1.74 -6.33
CA VAL A 31 -1.83 2.69 -5.21
C VAL A 31 -0.47 3.37 -5.12
N ALA A 32 0.62 2.63 -5.33
CA ALA A 32 1.97 3.22 -5.37
C ALA A 32 2.11 4.29 -6.46
N ASP A 33 1.61 4.01 -7.67
CA ASP A 33 1.58 4.97 -8.78
C ASP A 33 0.74 6.22 -8.44
N GLN A 34 -0.40 6.05 -7.74
CA GLN A 34 -1.26 7.15 -7.31
C GLN A 34 -0.63 8.02 -6.22
N LEU A 35 0.14 7.42 -5.31
CA LEU A 35 0.86 8.15 -4.26
C LEU A 35 2.13 8.82 -4.80
N GLY A 36 2.69 8.29 -5.89
CA GLY A 36 3.78 8.88 -6.64
C GLY A 36 5.18 8.50 -6.14
N GLU A 37 6.15 8.69 -7.03
CA GLU A 37 7.54 8.23 -6.85
C GLU A 37 8.31 8.92 -5.72
N MET A 38 7.79 10.06 -5.22
CA MET A 38 8.35 10.75 -4.05
C MET A 38 8.27 9.91 -2.78
N HIS A 39 7.24 9.05 -2.66
CA HIS A 39 7.01 8.24 -1.47
C HIS A 39 7.38 6.78 -1.70
N ILE A 40 6.97 6.20 -2.83
CA ILE A 40 7.18 4.80 -3.17
C ILE A 40 7.92 4.74 -4.51
N PRO A 41 9.14 4.19 -4.57
CA PRO A 41 9.83 3.99 -5.84
C PRO A 41 9.00 3.13 -6.79
N ARG A 42 9.19 3.32 -8.09
CA ARG A 42 8.42 2.61 -9.11
C ARG A 42 8.51 1.08 -8.92
N LEU A 43 7.35 0.48 -8.68
CA LEU A 43 7.22 -0.97 -8.50
C LEU A 43 7.18 -1.69 -9.85
N PRO A 44 7.65 -2.95 -9.92
CA PRO A 44 7.49 -3.77 -11.12
C PRO A 44 6.01 -4.11 -11.36
N GLU A 45 5.66 -4.29 -12.64
CA GLU A 45 4.29 -4.58 -13.08
C GLU A 45 3.78 -5.93 -12.54
N GLU A 46 4.68 -6.91 -12.46
CA GLU A 46 4.39 -8.25 -11.96
C GLU A 46 5.36 -8.64 -10.85
N VAL A 47 4.94 -9.55 -9.99
CA VAL A 47 5.82 -10.16 -8.98
C VAL A 47 6.84 -11.05 -9.71
N PRO A 48 8.15 -10.83 -9.54
CA PRO A 48 9.18 -11.68 -10.11
C PRO A 48 9.03 -13.14 -9.64
N SER A 49 9.33 -14.13 -10.49
CA SER A 49 9.23 -15.54 -10.12
C SER A 49 10.18 -15.94 -8.99
N ASP A 50 11.30 -15.23 -8.83
CA ASP A 50 12.33 -15.40 -7.82
C ASP A 50 12.18 -14.44 -6.63
N TYR A 51 10.99 -13.86 -6.43
CA TYR A 51 10.77 -12.78 -5.46
C TYR A 51 11.26 -13.10 -4.04
N SER A 52 11.22 -14.36 -3.61
CA SER A 52 11.63 -14.77 -2.25
C SER A 52 13.13 -14.62 -2.00
N GLU A 53 13.95 -14.66 -3.05
CA GLU A 53 15.41 -14.53 -2.98
C GLU A 53 15.87 -13.15 -3.51
N ASN A 54 14.98 -12.44 -4.20
CA ASN A 54 15.25 -11.13 -4.77
C ASN A 54 15.14 -10.01 -3.71
N VAL A 55 16.24 -9.77 -2.99
CA VAL A 55 16.32 -8.74 -1.93
C VAL A 55 15.96 -7.34 -2.42
N GLN A 56 16.29 -7.00 -3.67
CA GLN A 56 15.97 -5.67 -4.22
C GLN A 56 14.46 -5.49 -4.38
N PHE A 57 13.78 -6.50 -4.94
CA PHE A 57 12.33 -6.53 -4.99
C PHE A 57 11.70 -6.47 -3.59
N LEU A 58 12.20 -7.26 -2.64
CA LEU A 58 11.67 -7.28 -1.28
C LEU A 58 11.83 -5.92 -0.58
N LYS A 59 12.89 -5.16 -0.85
CA LYS A 59 13.03 -3.79 -0.34
C LYS A 59 12.01 -2.83 -0.94
N LEU A 60 11.69 -2.96 -2.22
CA LEU A 60 10.63 -2.18 -2.87
C LEU A 60 9.25 -2.52 -2.29
N ALA A 61 8.98 -3.81 -2.10
CA ALA A 61 7.73 -4.25 -1.47
C ALA A 61 7.63 -3.81 -0.01
N HIS A 62 8.72 -3.93 0.77
CA HIS A 62 8.81 -3.42 2.14
C HIS A 62 8.44 -1.94 2.22
N ARG A 63 9.04 -1.14 1.34
CA ARG A 63 8.76 0.29 1.23
C ARG A 63 7.28 0.58 1.01
N ALA A 64 6.68 -0.11 0.05
CA ALA A 64 5.28 0.12 -0.32
C ALA A 64 4.28 -0.39 0.72
N LEU A 65 4.58 -1.51 1.38
CA LEU A 65 3.63 -2.22 2.26
C LEU A 65 3.73 -1.81 3.72
N LEU A 66 4.90 -1.36 4.19
CA LEU A 66 5.18 -1.21 5.63
C LEU A 66 5.68 0.18 6.03
N GLU A 67 6.26 0.95 5.11
CA GLU A 67 6.88 2.23 5.46
C GLU A 67 6.08 3.47 5.06
N VAL A 68 5.00 3.32 4.29
CA VAL A 68 4.24 4.45 3.75
C VAL A 68 2.84 4.46 4.36
N ASP A 69 2.59 5.48 5.18
CA ASP A 69 1.32 5.70 5.86
C ASP A 69 0.55 6.85 5.20
N VAL A 70 -0.69 6.58 4.80
CA VAL A 70 -1.63 7.63 4.40
C VAL A 70 -2.24 8.20 5.67
N VAL A 71 -1.82 9.40 6.06
CA VAL A 71 -2.29 10.06 7.29
C VAL A 71 -3.66 10.70 7.08
N GLU A 72 -3.87 11.34 5.93
CA GLU A 72 -5.14 11.94 5.53
C GLU A 72 -5.47 11.57 4.08
N GLY A 73 -6.73 11.21 3.82
CA GLY A 73 -7.18 10.83 2.49
C GLY A 73 -8.56 10.19 2.50
N THR A 74 -8.89 9.51 1.41
CA THR A 74 -10.18 8.85 1.24
C THR A 74 -9.97 7.54 0.49
N LEU A 75 -10.60 6.46 0.93
CA LEU A 75 -10.78 5.23 0.17
C LEU A 75 -12.12 5.29 -0.55
N ILE A 76 -12.14 4.97 -1.84
CA ILE A 76 -13.36 5.01 -2.65
C ILE A 76 -13.75 3.59 -3.04
N CYS A 77 -14.98 3.18 -2.75
CA CYS A 77 -15.52 1.92 -3.22
C CYS A 77 -15.71 1.98 -4.74
N PRO A 78 -15.07 1.12 -5.54
CA PRO A 78 -15.19 1.17 -7.00
C PRO A 78 -16.58 0.80 -7.52
N GLU A 79 -17.39 0.07 -6.74
CA GLU A 79 -18.72 -0.38 -7.14
C GLU A 79 -19.82 0.65 -6.85
N THR A 80 -19.73 1.32 -5.70
CA THR A 80 -20.79 2.24 -5.22
C THR A 80 -20.38 3.71 -5.30
N GLY A 81 -19.10 4.00 -5.49
CA GLY A 81 -18.55 5.35 -5.38
C GLY A 81 -18.50 5.88 -3.95
N ARG A 82 -18.88 5.09 -2.93
CA ARG A 82 -18.86 5.52 -1.53
C ARG A 82 -17.45 5.86 -1.08
N GLU A 83 -17.34 6.98 -0.39
CA GLU A 83 -16.10 7.49 0.18
C GLU A 83 -15.98 7.09 1.66
N PHE A 84 -14.81 6.57 2.03
CA PHE A 84 -14.43 6.21 3.40
C PHE A 84 -13.22 7.06 3.79
N PRO A 85 -13.40 8.08 4.64
CA PRO A 85 -12.32 9.00 4.97
C PRO A 85 -11.25 8.33 5.85
N ILE A 86 -10.00 8.68 5.61
CA ILE A 86 -8.85 8.37 6.45
C ILE A 86 -8.49 9.64 7.22
N SER A 87 -8.49 9.57 8.55
CA SER A 87 -8.06 10.66 9.42
C SER A 87 -7.10 10.16 10.48
N ASN A 88 -6.01 10.90 10.72
CA ASN A 88 -4.94 10.51 11.65
C ASN A 88 -4.41 9.08 11.38
N GLY A 89 -4.35 8.67 10.10
CA GLY A 89 -3.93 7.34 9.69
C GLY A 89 -4.94 6.22 9.92
N ILE A 90 -6.16 6.54 10.38
CA ILE A 90 -7.20 5.55 10.67
C ILE A 90 -8.32 5.64 9.62
N PRO A 91 -8.54 4.61 8.79
CA PRO A 91 -9.66 4.57 7.86
C PRO A 91 -10.98 4.37 8.62
N ASN A 92 -11.98 5.22 8.33
CA ASN A 92 -13.34 5.06 8.84
C ASN A 92 -14.20 4.31 7.82
N MET A 93 -14.45 3.03 8.10
CA MET A 93 -15.25 2.13 7.25
C MET A 93 -16.71 1.99 7.73
N LEU A 94 -17.17 2.83 8.67
CA LEU A 94 -18.54 2.77 9.16
C LEU A 94 -19.54 3.19 8.08
N VAL A 95 -20.64 2.45 8.01
CA VAL A 95 -21.76 2.70 7.12
C VAL A 95 -22.98 3.05 7.97
N ASN A 96 -23.61 4.19 7.71
CA ASN A 96 -24.88 4.52 8.36
C ASN A 96 -26.03 3.81 7.65
N GLU A 97 -26.90 3.15 8.41
CA GLU A 97 -28.14 2.57 7.89
C GLU A 97 -29.08 3.71 7.45
N GLY A 98 -29.04 4.07 6.17
CA GLY A 98 -29.80 5.19 5.60
C GLY A 98 -29.15 5.85 4.39
N GLU A 99 -27.86 5.57 4.16
CA GLU A 99 -27.13 5.86 2.92
C GLU A 99 -26.84 4.60 2.11
#